data_AF-X1MCE4-F1
#
_entry.id   AF-X1MCE4-F1
#
_cell.length_a   1.000
_cell.length_b   1.000
_cell.length_c   1.000
_cell.angle_alpha   90.00
_cell.angle_beta   90.00
_cell.angle_gamma   90.00
#
_symmetry.space_group_name_H-M   'P 1'
#
loop_
_entity.id
_entity.type
_entity.pdbx_description
1 polymer ?
#
loop_
_entity_poly.entity_id
_entity_poly.type
_entity_poly.pdbx_seq_one_letter_code
_entity_poly.pdbx_strand_id
1 'polypeptide(L)'
;MGTSEDKKQSSQKKVMATVYLKSTSGRSLLQEGIVGSDPTPYQSSPVTTQRAILELEKRGFTIEAQGVTLSISGPSELFEKMEY
;
A
#
# COMPACT_ATOMS: atom_id res chain seq x y z
N MET A 1 29.92 -31.84 -19.71
CA MET A 1 29.99 -30.40 -20.01
C MET A 1 28.67 -29.99 -20.62
N GLY A 2 28.05 -28.91 -20.12
CA GLY A 2 26.80 -28.37 -20.68
C GLY A 2 25.75 -28.10 -19.60
N THR A 3 26.00 -27.07 -18.80
CA THR A 3 25.08 -26.44 -17.86
C THR A 3 23.79 -26.02 -18.54
N SER A 4 22.64 -26.31 -17.91
CA SER A 4 21.43 -25.51 -18.11
C SER A 4 20.92 -25.21 -16.72
N GLU A 5 21.32 -24.02 -16.27
CA GLU A 5 20.80 -23.35 -15.10
C GLU A 5 19.28 -23.41 -15.14
N ASP A 6 18.72 -24.19 -14.22
CA ASP A 6 17.31 -24.12 -13.85
C ASP A 6 17.11 -22.70 -13.30
N LYS A 7 16.79 -21.77 -14.22
CA LYS A 7 16.25 -20.46 -13.87
C LYS A 7 15.02 -20.76 -13.05
N LYS A 8 15.18 -20.71 -11.71
CA LYS A 8 14.12 -20.34 -10.78
C LYS A 8 13.59 -18.99 -11.27
N GLN A 9 12.67 -19.07 -12.23
CA GLN A 9 11.71 -18.04 -12.52
C GLN A 9 10.81 -18.03 -11.29
N SER A 10 11.35 -17.49 -10.19
CA SER A 10 10.58 -17.05 -9.05
C SER A 10 9.71 -15.96 -9.65
N SER A 11 8.53 -16.34 -10.14
CA SER A 11 7.48 -15.41 -10.50
C SER A 11 7.27 -14.60 -9.23
N GLN A 12 7.93 -13.44 -9.12
CA GLN A 12 7.79 -12.53 -8.00
C GLN A 12 6.31 -12.17 -7.96
N LYS A 13 5.56 -12.90 -7.13
CA LYS A 13 4.12 -12.80 -7.04
C LYS A 13 3.87 -11.41 -6.47
N LYS A 14 3.48 -10.49 -7.35
CA LYS A 14 3.09 -9.14 -6.92
C LYS A 14 1.85 -9.28 -6.06
N VAL A 15 1.93 -8.78 -4.84
CA VAL A 15 0.82 -8.72 -3.90
C VAL A 15 0.32 -7.28 -3.89
N MET A 16 -0.99 -7.13 -3.76
CA MET A 16 -1.64 -5.84 -3.56
C MET A 16 -2.08 -5.70 -2.11
N ALA A 17 -1.96 -4.50 -1.56
CA ALA A 17 -2.46 -4.18 -0.23
C ALA A 17 -3.15 -2.81 -0.22
N THR A 18 -4.07 -2.66 0.72
CA THR A 18 -4.73 -1.38 1.01
C THR A 18 -4.15 -0.82 2.30
N VAL A 19 -3.59 0.38 2.21
CA VAL A 19 -3.03 1.13 3.33
C VAL A 19 -4.06 2.16 3.79
N TYR A 20 -4.42 2.07 5.06
CA TYR A 20 -5.30 3.02 5.72
C TYR A 20 -4.45 4.08 6.41
N LEU A 21 -4.53 5.31 5.91
CA LEU A 21 -3.84 6.45 6.50
C LEU A 21 -4.71 7.10 7.58
N LYS A 22 -4.07 7.73 8.56
CA LYS A 22 -4.77 8.44 9.63
C LYS A 22 -5.48 9.68 9.07
N SER A 23 -6.80 9.69 9.17
CA SER A 23 -7.62 10.84 8.78
C SER A 23 -7.33 12.07 9.64
N THR A 24 -7.54 13.26 9.07
CA THR A 24 -7.39 14.53 9.81
C THR A 24 -8.44 14.70 10.90
N SER A 25 -9.63 14.15 10.70
CA SER A 25 -10.73 14.21 11.67
C SER A 25 -10.63 13.16 12.78
N GLY A 26 -9.71 12.18 12.65
CA GLY A 26 -9.64 11.02 13.55
C GLY A 26 -10.72 9.96 13.30
N ARG A 27 -11.63 10.17 12.34
CA ARG A 27 -12.68 9.21 11.98
C ARG A 27 -12.14 8.11 11.07
N SER A 28 -12.65 6.89 11.23
CA SER A 28 -12.27 5.73 10.44
C SER A 28 -13.46 5.18 9.67
N LEU A 29 -13.36 5.10 8.33
CA LEU A 29 -14.38 4.46 7.50
C LEU A 29 -14.65 3.02 7.93
N LEU A 30 -13.61 2.30 8.38
CA LEU A 30 -13.73 0.92 8.85
C LEU A 30 -14.58 0.80 10.10
N GLN A 31 -14.56 1.81 10.98
CA GLN A 31 -15.33 1.78 12.23
C GLN A 31 -16.78 2.18 12.02
N GLU A 32 -17.04 3.14 11.13
CA GLU A 32 -18.37 3.70 10.98
C GLU A 32 -19.24 2.92 9.97
N GLY A 33 -18.64 2.14 9.06
CA GLY A 33 -19.39 1.33 8.08
C GLY A 33 -20.24 2.15 7.10
N ILE A 34 -19.94 3.45 6.97
CA ILE A 34 -20.78 4.39 6.23
C ILE A 34 -20.43 4.30 4.74
N VAL A 35 -21.40 3.88 3.93
CA VAL A 35 -21.35 3.87 2.47
C VAL A 35 -22.19 5.04 1.95
N GLY A 36 -21.56 5.99 1.26
CA GLY A 36 -22.27 7.09 0.56
C GLY A 36 -22.22 8.48 1.23
N SER A 37 -21.41 8.68 2.26
CA SER A 37 -21.15 10.01 2.84
C SER A 37 -19.94 10.70 2.22
N ASP A 38 -19.88 12.02 2.36
CA ASP A 38 -18.73 12.84 1.99
C ASP A 38 -17.41 12.20 2.48
N PRO A 39 -16.42 11.95 1.59
CA PRO A 39 -15.19 11.25 1.95
C PRO A 39 -14.19 12.15 2.67
N THR A 40 -14.35 13.48 2.61
CA THR A 40 -13.44 14.49 3.16
C THR A 40 -13.06 14.27 4.62
N PRO A 41 -13.98 13.98 5.57
CA PRO A 41 -13.60 13.71 6.95
C PRO A 41 -12.69 12.49 7.10
N TYR A 42 -12.75 11.52 6.19
CA TYR A 42 -11.95 10.31 6.26
C TYR A 42 -10.61 10.44 5.54
N GLN A 43 -10.44 11.49 4.74
CA GLN A 43 -9.19 11.75 4.05
C GLN A 43 -8.07 12.13 5.03
N SER A 44 -6.89 11.65 4.71
CA SER A 44 -5.65 12.07 5.38
C SER A 44 -5.23 13.44 4.87
N SER A 45 -4.40 14.14 5.66
CA SER A 45 -3.88 15.43 5.20
C SER A 45 -3.02 15.23 3.95
N PRO A 46 -2.98 16.20 3.01
CA PRO A 46 -2.12 16.11 1.83
C PRO A 46 -0.65 15.83 2.19
N VAL A 47 -0.17 16.42 3.29
CA VAL A 47 1.19 16.22 3.80
C VAL A 47 1.41 14.77 4.28
N THR A 48 0.44 14.21 5.02
CA THR A 48 0.49 12.81 5.47
C THR A 48 0.50 11.86 4.28
N THR A 49 -0.36 12.09 3.30
CA THR A 49 -0.46 11.26 2.10
C THR A 49 0.83 11.29 1.29
N GLN A 50 1.39 12.48 1.03
CA GLN A 50 2.67 12.60 0.31
C GLN A 50 3.82 11.92 1.05
N ARG A 51 3.91 12.09 2.38
CA ARG A 51 4.95 11.40 3.18
C ARG A 51 4.81 9.87 3.11
N ALA A 52 3.58 9.37 3.18
CA ALA A 52 3.33 7.93 3.08
C ALA A 52 3.73 7.39 1.69
N ILE A 53 3.37 8.09 0.62
CA ILE A 53 3.75 7.72 -0.75
C ILE A 53 5.28 7.66 -0.88
N LEU A 54 6.00 8.71 -0.48
CA LEU A 54 7.45 8.75 -0.58
C LEU A 54 8.14 7.61 0.19
N GLU A 55 7.65 7.30 1.40
CA GLU A 55 8.20 6.19 2.20
C GLU A 55 7.89 4.81 1.59
N LEU A 56 6.71 4.63 0.98
CA LEU A 56 6.33 3.39 0.30
C LEU A 56 7.13 3.19 -0.99
N GLU A 57 7.30 4.24 -1.79
CA GLU A 57 8.13 4.21 -3.01
C GLU A 57 9.60 3.95 -2.67
N LYS A 58 10.14 4.58 -1.63
CA LYS A 58 11.51 4.34 -1.15
C LYS A 58 11.74 2.88 -0.73
N ARG A 59 10.70 2.21 -0.24
CA ARG A 59 10.74 0.78 0.12
C ARG A 59 10.55 -0.16 -1.08
N GLY A 60 10.31 0.39 -2.27
CA GLY A 60 10.13 -0.38 -3.51
C GLY A 60 8.69 -0.79 -3.79
N PHE A 61 7.70 -0.20 -3.11
CA PHE A 61 6.28 -0.37 -3.45
C PHE A 61 5.88 0.57 -4.59
N THR A 62 4.94 0.12 -5.41
CA THR A 62 4.27 0.96 -6.42
C THR A 62 2.92 1.40 -5.89
N ILE A 63 2.57 2.69 -6.05
CA ILE A 63 1.25 3.20 -5.72
C ILE A 63 0.31 2.96 -6.91
N GLU A 64 -0.70 2.13 -6.73
CA GLU A 64 -1.67 1.76 -7.76
C GLU A 64 -2.88 2.70 -7.78
N ALA A 65 -3.31 3.18 -6.61
CA ALA A 65 -4.43 4.10 -6.49
C ALA A 65 -4.31 4.98 -5.24
N GLN A 66 -4.82 6.20 -5.33
CA GLN A 66 -4.87 7.18 -4.24
C GLN A 66 -6.31 7.67 -4.05
N GLY A 67 -6.83 7.54 -2.84
CA GLY A 67 -8.14 8.07 -2.44
C GLY A 67 -8.18 8.32 -0.94
N VAL A 68 -9.23 7.86 -0.26
CA VAL A 68 -9.25 7.80 1.21
C VAL A 68 -8.18 6.82 1.75
N THR A 69 -7.91 5.77 0.98
CA THR A 69 -6.85 4.79 1.21
C THR A 69 -5.81 4.87 0.09
N LEU A 70 -4.63 4.29 0.33
CA LEU A 70 -3.64 4.04 -0.72
C LEU A 70 -3.67 2.56 -1.10
N SER A 71 -3.74 2.25 -2.39
CA SER A 71 -3.51 0.89 -2.88
C SER A 71 -2.07 0.77 -3.33
N ILE A 72 -1.34 -0.22 -2.82
CA ILE A 72 0.05 -0.47 -3.17
C ILE A 72 0.24 -1.87 -3.75
N SER A 73 1.21 -2.00 -4.65
CA SER A 73 1.68 -3.28 -5.16
C SER A 73 3.18 -3.45 -4.94
N GLY A 74 3.63 -4.69 -4.75
CA GLY A 74 5.03 -5.01 -4.58
C GLY A 74 5.28 -6.52 -4.52
N PRO A 75 6.52 -6.99 -4.64
CA PRO A 75 6.86 -8.40 -4.37
C PRO A 75 6.49 -8.78 -2.93
N SER A 76 5.98 -10.00 -2.74
CA SER A 76 5.54 -10.52 -1.43
C SER A 76 6.58 -10.35 -0.32
N GLU A 77 7.86 -10.49 -0.67
CA GLU A 77 9.01 -10.35 0.24
C GLU A 77 9.08 -8.98 0.93
N LEU A 78 8.56 -7.91 0.29
CA LEU A 78 8.52 -6.57 0.90
C LEU A 78 7.44 -6.46 1.97
N PHE A 79 6.37 -7.24 1.87
CA PHE A 79 5.30 -7.28 2.86
C PHE A 79 5.70 -8.11 4.09
N GLU A 80 6.47 -9.18 3.88
CA GLU A 80 6.96 -10.04 4.97
C GLU A 80 8.04 -9.36 5.83
N LYS A 81 8.80 -8.42 5.25
CA LYS A 81 9.82 -7.65 5.97
C LYS A 81 9.28 -6.47 6.79
N MET A 82 7.97 -6.26 6.84
CA MET A 82 7.36 -5.29 7.76
C MET A 82 7.21 -5.93 9.16
N GLU A 83 8.32 -6.27 9.80
CA GLU A 83 8.32 -6.56 11.25
C GLU A 83 8.18 -5.25 12.04
N TYR A 84 7.35 -5.30 13.08
CA TYR A 84 6.92 -4.20 13.96
C TYR A 84 8.00 -3.78 14.96
#